data_AF-A0A064BXL5-F1
#
_entry.id   AF-A0A064BXL5-F1
#
_cell.length_a   1.000
_cell.length_b   1.000
_cell.length_c   1.000
_cell.angle_alpha   90.00
_cell.angle_beta   90.00
_cell.angle_gamma   90.00
#
_symmetry.space_group_name_H-M   'P 1'
#
loop_
_entity.id
_entity.type
_entity.pdbx_description
1 polymer ?
#
loop_
_entity_poly.entity_id
_entity_poly.type
_entity_poly.pdbx_seq_one_letter_code
_entity_poly.pdbx_strand_id
1 'polypeptide(L)'
;MASSNVDQNRNATPSWSGYIHQGKVGFLVALRQLKKCIDDKAPDYENYVIRYENAEDFDIVDNNDKVISRHQVKAYIDGTSREQYLRYKQENIVRLRIREVIKRFGKK
;
A
#
# COMPACT_ATOMS: atom_id res chain seq x y z
N MET A 1 -28.52 13.40 -24.15
CA MET A 1 -27.96 14.60 -23.49
C MET A 1 -26.45 14.41 -23.41
N ALA A 2 -25.69 14.99 -24.33
CA ALA A 2 -24.22 14.91 -24.26
C ALA A 2 -23.76 15.81 -23.11
N SER A 3 -23.24 15.21 -22.04
CA SER A 3 -22.66 15.95 -20.91
C SER A 3 -21.50 16.80 -21.43
N SER A 4 -21.50 18.08 -21.08
CA SER A 4 -20.48 19.01 -21.55
C SER A 4 -19.12 18.66 -20.92
N ASN A 5 -18.02 18.92 -21.62
CA ASN A 5 -16.66 18.70 -21.07
C ASN A 5 -16.44 19.44 -19.73
N VAL A 6 -17.22 20.49 -19.45
CA VAL A 6 -17.19 21.26 -18.21
C VAL A 6 -17.72 20.46 -17.02
N ASP A 7 -18.73 19.60 -17.23
CA ASP A 7 -19.34 18.78 -16.17
C ASP A 7 -18.43 17.61 -15.75
N GLN A 8 -17.66 17.05 -16.69
CA GLN A 8 -16.70 15.99 -16.38
C GLN A 8 -15.53 16.50 -15.51
N ASN A 9 -15.11 17.75 -15.71
CA ASN A 9 -13.98 18.34 -14.99
C ASN A 9 -14.29 18.73 -13.53
N ARG A 10 -15.57 18.67 -13.12
CA ARG A 10 -16.03 18.94 -11.74
C ARG A 10 -16.50 17.68 -11.01
N ASN A 11 -16.39 16.51 -11.66
CA ASN A 11 -16.81 15.26 -11.06
C ASN A 11 -15.72 14.71 -10.13
N ALA A 12 -15.96 14.76 -8.82
CA ALA A 12 -15.05 14.23 -7.81
C ALA A 12 -15.14 12.70 -7.62
N THR A 13 -16.10 12.03 -8.26
CA THR A 13 -16.32 10.57 -8.14
C THR A 13 -15.04 9.75 -8.38
N PRO A 14 -14.20 10.03 -9.39
CA PRO A 14 -12.96 9.30 -9.59
C PRO A 14 -12.02 9.44 -8.38
N SER A 15 -11.84 10.64 -7.84
CA SER A 15 -11.01 10.87 -6.65
C SER A 15 -11.54 10.15 -5.41
N TRP A 16 -12.85 10.20 -5.15
CA TRP A 16 -13.47 9.51 -4.02
C TRP A 16 -13.33 7.99 -4.12
N SER A 17 -13.48 7.44 -5.33
CA SER A 17 -13.24 6.00 -5.56
C SER A 17 -11.77 5.62 -5.34
N GLY A 18 -10.82 6.49 -5.68
CA GLY A 18 -9.40 6.35 -5.36
C GLY A 18 -9.15 6.26 -3.85
N TYR A 19 -9.69 7.21 -3.08
CA TYR A 19 -9.57 7.20 -1.61
C TYR A 19 -10.19 5.98 -0.94
N ILE A 20 -11.33 5.49 -1.46
CA ILE A 20 -11.93 4.25 -0.96
C ILE A 20 -11.04 3.05 -1.32
N HIS A 21 -10.47 3.02 -2.52
CA HIS A 21 -9.61 1.92 -2.97
C HIS A 21 -8.32 1.84 -2.16
N GLN A 22 -7.62 2.96 -1.97
CA GLN A 22 -6.42 2.99 -1.13
C GLN A 22 -6.74 2.60 0.31
N GLY A 23 -7.88 3.02 0.88
CA GLY A 23 -8.29 2.65 2.23
C GLY A 23 -8.45 1.14 2.38
N LYS A 24 -9.08 0.49 1.39
CA LYS A 24 -9.24 -0.98 1.36
C LYS A 24 -7.89 -1.69 1.24
N VAL A 25 -7.00 -1.22 0.35
CA VAL A 25 -5.69 -1.84 0.16
C VAL A 25 -4.80 -1.65 1.38
N GLY A 26 -4.76 -0.43 1.92
CA GLY A 26 -3.99 -0.09 3.12
C GLY A 26 -4.42 -0.94 4.31
N PHE A 27 -5.72 -1.04 4.57
CA PHE A 27 -6.25 -1.89 5.64
C PHE A 27 -5.85 -3.36 5.47
N LEU A 28 -5.94 -3.91 4.26
CA LEU A 28 -5.51 -5.29 3.99
C LEU A 28 -4.00 -5.49 4.20
N VAL A 29 -3.16 -4.50 3.85
CA VAL A 29 -1.72 -4.55 4.08
C VAL A 29 -1.41 -4.55 5.58
N ALA A 30 -2.07 -3.69 6.35
CA ALA A 30 -1.94 -3.64 7.81
C ALA A 30 -2.33 -4.97 8.47
N LEU A 31 -3.47 -5.57 8.09
CA LEU A 31 -3.89 -6.88 8.61
C LEU A 31 -2.90 -8.00 8.30
N ARG A 32 -2.32 -8.00 7.09
CA ARG A 32 -1.29 -8.98 6.72
C ARG A 32 -0.01 -8.79 7.51
N GLN A 33 0.36 -7.55 7.81
CA GLN A 33 1.51 -7.25 8.66
C GLN A 33 1.26 -7.74 10.08
N LEU A 34 0.10 -7.45 10.65
CA LEU A 34 -0.31 -7.94 11.96
C LEU A 34 -0.28 -9.47 12.03
N LYS A 35 -0.83 -10.15 11.01
CA LYS A 35 -0.76 -11.62 10.93
C LYS A 35 0.67 -12.14 10.95
N LYS A 36 1.59 -11.54 10.18
CA LYS A 36 3.01 -11.93 10.21
C LYS A 36 3.61 -11.73 11.59
N CYS A 37 3.35 -10.60 12.24
CA CYS A 37 3.85 -10.36 13.59
C CYS A 37 3.36 -11.43 14.57
N ILE A 38 2.09 -11.84 14.49
CA ILE A 38 1.52 -12.92 15.31
C ILE A 38 2.22 -14.26 14.99
N ASP A 39 2.36 -14.60 13.71
CA ASP A 39 3.01 -15.84 13.26
C ASP A 39 4.49 -15.89 13.71
N ASP A 40 5.19 -14.75 13.68
CA ASP A 40 6.59 -14.59 14.10
C ASP A 40 6.75 -14.43 15.63
N LYS A 41 5.65 -14.44 16.40
CA LYS A 41 5.63 -14.22 17.86
C LYS A 41 6.32 -12.92 18.28
N ALA A 42 6.12 -11.85 17.51
CA ALA A 42 6.63 -10.54 17.86
C ALA A 42 6.08 -10.10 19.25
N PRO A 43 6.90 -9.52 20.13
CA PRO A 43 6.48 -9.18 21.48
C PRO A 43 5.49 -8.01 21.53
N ASP A 44 5.45 -7.19 20.49
CA ASP A 44 4.66 -5.96 20.44
C ASP A 44 4.10 -5.73 19.03
N TYR A 45 2.77 -5.70 18.96
CA TYR A 45 1.98 -5.55 17.74
C TYR A 45 1.49 -4.12 17.53
N GLU A 46 1.61 -3.26 18.55
CA GLU A 46 1.13 -1.88 18.55
C GLU A 46 2.16 -0.91 17.96
N ASN A 47 3.38 -1.39 17.73
CA ASN A 47 4.48 -0.61 17.15
C ASN A 47 4.30 -0.17 15.70
N TYR A 48 3.17 -0.46 15.06
CA TYR A 48 2.95 -0.20 13.65
C TYR A 48 1.73 0.70 13.45
N VAL A 49 1.93 1.78 12.70
CA VAL A 49 0.85 2.71 12.32
C VAL A 49 0.71 2.74 10.81
N ILE A 50 -0.54 2.80 10.34
CA ILE A 50 -0.84 3.09 8.93
C ILE A 50 -1.12 4.59 8.79
N ARG A 51 -0.44 5.25 7.84
CA ARG A 51 -0.67 6.66 7.50
C ARG A 51 -1.12 6.77 6.07
N TYR A 52 -2.32 7.29 5.88
CA TYR A 52 -2.84 7.67 4.57
C TYR A 52 -2.42 9.10 4.23
N GLU A 53 -2.44 9.43 2.93
CA GLU A 53 -2.25 10.80 2.44
C GLU A 53 -0.95 11.45 2.94
N ASN A 54 0.17 10.75 2.76
CA ASN A 54 1.48 11.25 3.15
C ASN A 54 2.30 11.63 1.91
N ALA A 55 3.43 10.96 1.67
CA ALA A 55 4.25 11.22 0.49
C ALA A 55 3.73 10.52 -0.79
N GLU A 56 3.01 9.41 -0.62
CA GLU A 56 2.26 8.67 -1.64
C GLU A 56 0.89 8.33 -1.02
N ASP A 57 0.18 7.34 -1.54
CA ASP A 57 -1.17 6.99 -1.07
C ASP A 57 -1.20 6.53 0.40
N PHE A 58 -0.28 5.64 0.82
CA PHE A 58 -0.10 5.32 2.24
C PHE A 58 1.29 4.74 2.61
N ASP A 59 1.65 4.91 3.87
CA ASP A 59 2.86 4.35 4.50
C ASP A 59 2.48 3.43 5.68
N ILE A 60 3.29 2.40 5.93
CA ILE A 60 3.37 1.72 7.22
C ILE A 60 4.63 2.22 7.91
N VAL A 61 4.48 2.70 9.14
CA VAL A 61 5.55 3.31 9.94
C VAL A 61 5.68 2.63 11.29
N ASP A 62 6.84 2.77 11.93
CA ASP A 62 6.98 2.38 13.34
C ASP A 62 6.53 3.52 14.28
N ASN A 63 6.54 3.24 15.59
CA ASN A 63 6.22 4.21 16.65
C ASN A 63 7.17 5.42 16.73
N ASN A 64 8.29 5.41 16.00
CA ASN A 64 9.22 6.54 15.90
C ASN A 64 9.08 7.28 14.55
N ASP A 65 7.93 7.14 13.90
CA ASP A 65 7.61 7.74 12.60
C ASP A 65 8.48 7.29 11.43
N LYS A 66 9.30 6.25 11.60
CA LYS A 66 10.16 5.76 10.54
C LYS A 66 9.35 4.94 9.55
N VAL A 67 9.46 5.29 8.26
CA VAL A 67 8.80 4.56 7.17
C VAL A 67 9.40 3.16 7.04
N ILE A 68 8.59 2.15 7.34
CA ILE A 68 8.92 0.73 7.18
C ILE A 68 8.63 0.32 5.74
N SER A 69 7.48 0.74 5.21
CA SER A 69 7.11 0.50 3.82
C SER A 69 6.22 1.61 3.28
N ARG A 70 6.40 1.94 2.00
CA ARG A 70 5.66 2.96 1.26
C ARG A 70 4.89 2.32 0.11
N HIS A 71 3.65 2.73 -0.09
CA HIS A 71 2.75 2.12 -1.06
C HIS A 71 2.06 3.18 -1.91
N GLN A 72 2.11 2.95 -3.21
CA GLN A 72 1.28 3.63 -4.21
C GLN A 72 0.36 2.59 -4.85
N VAL A 73 -0.93 2.88 -4.88
CA VAL A 73 -2.00 2.01 -5.36
C VAL A 73 -2.63 2.59 -6.62
N LYS A 74 -3.00 1.68 -7.51
CA LYS A 74 -3.70 2.01 -8.76
C LYS A 74 -4.86 1.05 -8.92
N ALA A 75 -6.06 1.60 -9.06
CA ALA A 75 -7.25 0.84 -9.39
C ALA A 75 -7.28 0.63 -10.91
N TYR A 76 -6.96 -0.57 -11.35
CA TYR A 76 -7.06 -0.97 -12.75
C TYR A 76 -8.48 -1.48 -13.02
N ILE A 77 -9.13 -0.94 -14.06
CA ILE A 77 -10.55 -1.17 -14.38
C ILE A 77 -10.70 -2.32 -15.39
N ASP A 78 -9.61 -2.72 -16.04
CA ASP A 78 -9.56 -3.89 -16.92
C ASP A 78 -9.55 -5.17 -16.08
N GLY A 79 -10.74 -5.72 -15.86
CA GLY A 79 -11.02 -6.89 -15.01
C GLY A 79 -10.38 -8.23 -15.42
N THR A 80 -9.20 -8.22 -16.03
CA THR A 80 -8.53 -9.42 -16.59
C THR A 80 -7.35 -9.96 -15.81
N SER A 81 -6.91 -9.42 -14.68
CA SER A 81 -5.88 -10.17 -13.95
C SER A 81 -5.72 -9.86 -12.47
N ARG A 82 -6.40 -10.70 -11.68
CA ARG A 82 -5.92 -11.10 -10.35
C ARG A 82 -4.44 -11.50 -10.42
N GLU A 83 -4.00 -12.08 -11.54
CA GLU A 83 -2.62 -12.47 -11.83
C GLU A 83 -1.66 -11.27 -11.95
N GLN A 84 -2.04 -10.11 -12.50
CA GLN A 84 -1.15 -8.94 -12.52
C GLN A 84 -1.03 -8.33 -11.12
N TYR A 85 -2.12 -8.25 -10.36
CA TYR A 85 -2.06 -7.83 -8.96
C TYR A 85 -1.12 -8.74 -8.14
N LEU A 86 -1.23 -10.06 -8.30
CA LEU A 86 -0.33 -11.02 -7.64
C LEU A 86 1.11 -10.90 -8.13
N ARG A 87 1.33 -10.71 -9.43
CA ARG A 87 2.66 -10.55 -10.02
C ARG A 87 3.36 -9.28 -9.56
N TYR A 88 2.70 -8.12 -9.60
CA TYR A 88 3.26 -6.88 -9.07
C TYR A 88 3.50 -6.96 -7.56
N LYS A 89 2.63 -7.63 -6.81
CA LYS A 89 2.81 -7.84 -5.37
C LYS A 89 4.00 -8.76 -5.08
N GLN A 90 4.19 -9.81 -5.87
CA GLN A 90 5.35 -10.69 -5.79
C GLN A 90 6.64 -9.93 -6.13
N GLU A 91 6.66 -9.16 -7.23
CA GLU A 91 7.81 -8.38 -7.66
C GLU A 91 8.20 -7.31 -6.63
N ASN A 92 7.22 -6.61 -6.04
CA ASN A 92 7.48 -5.59 -5.02
C ASN A 92 7.88 -6.20 -3.66
N ILE A 93 7.29 -7.33 -3.24
CA ILE A 93 7.72 -8.07 -2.03
C ILE A 93 9.15 -8.61 -2.21
N VAL A 94 9.49 -9.13 -3.38
CA VAL A 94 10.86 -9.61 -3.69
C VAL A 94 11.84 -8.44 -3.67
N ARG A 95 11.50 -7.29 -4.25
CA ARG A 95 12.33 -6.07 -4.19
C ARG A 95 12.54 -5.57 -2.76
N LEU A 96 11.50 -5.59 -1.91
CA LEU A 96 11.60 -5.24 -0.49
C LEU A 96 12.52 -6.23 0.27
N ARG A 97 12.36 -7.53 0.02
CA ARG A 97 13.21 -8.57 0.63
C ARG A 97 14.68 -8.45 0.22
N ILE A 98 14.96 -8.16 -1.06
CA ILE A 98 16.34 -7.92 -1.55
C ILE A 98 16.95 -6.69 -0.89
N ARG A 99 16.20 -5.58 -0.78
CA ARG A 99 16.68 -4.36 -0.10
C ARG A 99 16.98 -4.61 1.38
N GLU A 100 16.17 -5.41 2.06
CA GLU A 100 16.39 -5.73 3.47
C GLU A 100 17.61 -6.65 3.68
N VAL A 101 17.79 -7.63 2.79
CA VAL A 101 19.00 -8.47 2.74
C VAL A 101 20.25 -7.61 2.52
N ILE A 102 20.25 -6.72 1.52
CA ILE A 102 21.39 -5.82 1.27
C ILE A 102 21.67 -4.93 2.48
N LYS A 103 20.66 -4.41 3.17
CA LYS A 103 20.86 -3.64 4.43
C LYS A 103 21.47 -4.49 5.55
N ARG A 104 21.16 -5.79 5.62
CA ARG A 104 21.74 -6.71 6.61
C ARG A 104 23.19 -7.10 6.28
N PHE A 105 23.55 -7.21 5.01
CA PHE A 105 24.91 -7.57 4.57
C PHE A 105 25.84 -6.39 4.28
N GLY A 106 25.30 -5.17 4.18
CA GLY A 106 26.04 -3.94 3.89
C GLY A 106 26.57 -3.17 5.12
N LYS A 107 26.52 -3.74 6.33
CA LYS A 107 27.26 -3.22 7.50
C LYS A 107 28.48 -4.11 7.77
N LYS A 108 29.59 -3.77 7.13
CA LYS A 108 30.94 -3.94 7.68
C LYS A 108 31.60 -2.58 7.67
#